data_AF-A0A1T1GUC6-F1
#
_entry.id   AF-A0A1T1GUC6-F1
#
_cell.length_a   1.000
_cell.length_b   1.000
_cell.length_c   1.000
_cell.angle_alpha   90.00
_cell.angle_beta   90.00
_cell.angle_gamma   90.00
#
_symmetry.space_group_name_H-M   'P 1'
#
loop_
_entity.id
_entity.type
_entity.pdbx_description
1 polymer ?
#
loop_
_entity_poly.entity_id
_entity_poly.type
_entity_poly.pdbx_seq_one_letter_code
_entity_poly.pdbx_strand_id
1 'polypeptide(L)'
;MIEELLPYYEKQLQEFGQQSREFASKYPKIAQRLSLNQEQIDDPHIERLIQAFSLISARIDKKLADSYDVFTRSIFEVMFPQYLKPFPACSVVSFEDINKIKQLTDRHVIPKATSLKAKSTRGVQCEYHTVQEVTLLPIQLKQLNFKTHPSAHMHLNQNATLSLGFEIFSNKHALLKNETLPIFLDAISNFPLQVLDSIFKSTTSFSIRVGQHIFDIANPFEIMGFDEVQSVLPIDQHTHHAYRLLMEYFCVPEKFNFLNLNLDFIKFLSLEHSEFEVQMHFKLNLNDQAAIRNYSELNAANFKLFATPIVNLFNKQAEPQKINHKRMEYPLVTDAHHPEYFQAYSILKMNMVREKSNQDEVYYPVLPFFAMSHYHQDKVQFYYSLNPQQMKNKHQELNYSIISRALDPHSTQSDFISTELLCSNRELPYESYNKDQNALTLNDSNLARRALMLKRPSIPYYFEQNKQEQWRVISHLSLNNMSLMKGDAVSHIKELLELYNLPKSKENQIIIDSIKNIQFSTTQKLVDSKPFPLFVRGLKVQLDIDADIFRGHSLYIFSQLLAHIFNLKVNMNSFVDVSVFDANSQQELYQCVQNVGGKKAL
;
A
#
# COMPACT_ATOMS: atom_id res chain seq x y z
N MET A 1 11.79 29.99 2.50
CA MET A 1 12.60 30.51 1.37
C MET A 1 13.67 31.53 1.82
N ILE A 2 13.33 32.64 2.50
CA ILE A 2 14.33 33.62 2.98
C ILE A 2 15.12 33.08 4.19
N GLU A 3 14.46 32.45 5.14
CA GLU A 3 15.11 31.85 6.33
C GLU A 3 16.14 30.76 5.94
N GLU A 4 15.84 29.96 4.93
CA GLU A 4 16.76 28.94 4.38
C GLU A 4 17.93 29.53 3.57
N LEU A 5 17.85 30.78 3.12
CA LEU A 5 18.90 31.44 2.34
C LEU A 5 19.96 32.07 3.24
N LEU A 6 19.59 32.43 4.47
CA LEU A 6 20.47 33.12 5.43
C LEU A 6 21.80 32.37 5.68
N PRO A 7 21.81 31.04 5.94
CA PRO A 7 23.07 30.32 6.15
C PRO A 7 24.00 30.35 4.93
N TYR A 8 23.44 30.28 3.72
CA TYR A 8 24.21 30.38 2.48
C TYR A 8 24.76 31.79 2.28
N TYR A 9 23.97 32.81 2.64
CA TYR A 9 24.38 34.20 2.57
C TYR A 9 25.52 34.51 3.54
N GLU A 10 25.40 34.08 4.80
CA GLU A 10 26.45 34.23 5.82
C GLU A 10 27.73 33.49 5.42
N LYS A 11 27.59 32.27 4.90
CA LYS A 11 28.71 31.49 4.35
C LYS A 11 29.41 32.25 3.21
N GLN A 12 28.65 32.81 2.27
CA GLN A 12 29.20 33.57 1.14
C GLN A 12 29.90 34.86 1.58
N LEU A 13 29.39 35.56 2.61
CA LEU A 13 30.08 36.71 3.20
C LEU A 13 31.39 36.31 3.88
N GLN A 14 31.40 35.19 4.60
CA GLN A 14 32.59 34.66 5.26
C GLN A 14 33.65 34.22 4.24
N GLU A 15 33.25 33.48 3.20
CA GLU A 15 34.14 33.05 2.10
C GLU A 15 34.74 34.27 1.38
N PHE A 16 33.93 35.28 1.09
CA PHE A 16 34.42 36.53 0.50
C PHE A 16 35.44 37.22 1.40
N GLY A 17 35.17 37.31 2.70
CA GLY A 17 36.10 37.88 3.67
C GLY A 17 37.43 37.14 3.73
N GLN A 18 37.40 35.80 3.73
CA GLN A 18 38.60 34.97 3.72
C GLN A 18 39.41 35.15 2.42
N GLN A 19 38.75 35.08 1.26
CA GLN A 19 39.40 35.26 -0.05
C GLN A 19 39.97 36.67 -0.20
N SER A 20 39.28 37.69 0.32
CA SER A 20 39.74 39.08 0.29
C SER A 20 41.02 39.26 1.11
N ARG A 21 41.11 38.61 2.29
CA ARG A 21 42.33 38.62 3.12
C ARG A 21 43.50 37.92 2.42
N GLU A 22 43.26 36.77 1.80
CA GLU A 22 44.28 36.04 1.05
C GLU A 22 44.73 36.82 -0.21
N PHE A 23 43.81 37.47 -0.91
CA PHE A 23 44.12 38.32 -2.04
C PHE A 23 44.94 39.55 -1.62
N ALA A 24 44.58 40.19 -0.51
CA ALA A 24 45.29 41.34 0.02
C ALA A 24 46.72 41.01 0.47
N SER A 25 46.93 39.83 1.08
CA SER A 25 48.28 39.38 1.46
C SER A 25 49.17 39.08 0.25
N LYS A 26 48.59 38.48 -0.81
CA LYS A 26 49.32 38.12 -2.03
C LYS A 26 49.56 39.30 -2.98
N TYR A 27 48.64 40.27 -3.03
CA TYR A 27 48.68 41.42 -3.95
C TYR A 27 48.38 42.76 -3.23
N PRO A 28 49.25 43.21 -2.31
CA PRO A 28 48.97 44.37 -1.46
C PRO A 28 48.75 45.68 -2.23
N LYS A 29 49.51 45.90 -3.32
CA LYS A 29 49.37 47.11 -4.16
C LYS A 29 48.01 47.20 -4.86
N ILE A 30 47.39 46.07 -5.18
CA ILE A 30 46.08 46.01 -5.86
C ILE A 30 44.96 46.14 -4.82
N ALA A 31 45.08 45.43 -3.70
CA ALA A 31 44.11 45.51 -2.60
C ALA A 31 44.01 46.93 -2.01
N GLN A 32 45.13 47.66 -1.90
CA GLN A 32 45.14 49.05 -1.46
C GLN A 32 44.36 49.99 -2.41
N ARG A 33 44.34 49.71 -3.72
CA ARG A 33 43.54 50.47 -4.70
C ARG A 33 42.05 50.17 -4.61
N LEU A 34 41.70 48.99 -4.10
CA LEU A 34 40.32 48.52 -3.94
C LEU A 34 39.78 48.80 -2.54
N SER A 35 40.54 49.46 -1.67
CA SER A 35 40.19 49.73 -0.26
C SER A 35 39.82 48.46 0.52
N LEU A 36 40.42 47.31 0.17
CA LEU A 36 40.23 46.03 0.85
C LEU A 36 41.25 45.92 2.01
N ASN A 37 41.03 46.69 3.08
CA ASN A 37 41.83 46.59 4.30
C ASN A 37 41.25 45.52 5.24
N GLN A 38 42.11 44.91 6.06
CA GLN A 38 41.97 43.52 6.56
C GLN A 38 40.73 43.20 7.41
N GLU A 39 39.89 44.18 7.79
CA GLU A 39 38.71 43.93 8.63
C GLU A 39 37.46 44.78 8.33
N GLN A 40 37.57 45.93 7.66
CA GLN A 40 36.42 46.81 7.37
C GLN A 40 36.50 47.38 5.96
N ILE A 41 35.36 47.37 5.26
CA ILE A 41 35.19 48.01 3.96
C ILE A 41 34.76 49.44 4.25
N ASP A 42 35.65 50.40 3.97
CA ASP A 42 35.42 51.82 4.33
C ASP A 42 34.30 52.48 3.50
N ASP A 43 33.97 51.93 2.34
CA ASP A 43 32.93 52.45 1.43
C ASP A 43 31.61 51.67 1.57
N PRO A 44 30.53 52.31 2.08
CA PRO A 44 29.21 51.69 2.20
C PRO A 44 28.61 51.18 0.87
N HIS A 45 28.98 51.76 -0.27
CA HIS A 45 28.52 51.30 -1.58
C HIS A 45 29.20 50.01 -1.99
N ILE A 46 30.50 49.86 -1.71
CA ILE A 46 31.26 48.63 -1.96
C ILE A 46 30.75 47.53 -1.04
N GLU A 47 30.50 47.84 0.23
CA GLU A 47 29.92 46.90 1.19
C GLU A 47 28.54 46.40 0.71
N ARG A 48 27.65 47.31 0.28
CA ARG A 48 26.35 46.94 -0.29
C ARG A 48 26.46 46.12 -1.57
N LEU A 49 27.45 46.39 -2.41
CA LEU A 49 27.70 45.62 -3.62
C LEU A 49 28.14 44.19 -3.27
N ILE A 50 29.02 44.03 -2.29
CA ILE A 50 29.46 42.73 -1.79
C ILE A 50 28.26 41.98 -1.18
N GLN A 51 27.46 42.64 -0.35
CA GLN A 51 26.23 42.06 0.19
C GLN A 51 25.26 41.64 -0.93
N ALA A 52 25.04 42.47 -1.96
CA ALA A 52 24.20 42.11 -3.10
C ALA A 52 24.76 40.94 -3.91
N PHE A 53 26.08 40.90 -4.12
CA PHE A 53 26.75 39.81 -4.82
C PHE A 53 26.68 38.51 -4.03
N SER A 54 26.99 38.53 -2.73
CA SER A 54 26.87 37.38 -1.82
C SER A 54 25.43 36.87 -1.78
N LEU A 55 24.42 37.75 -1.87
CA LEU A 55 23.01 37.33 -1.96
C LEU A 55 22.72 36.59 -3.27
N ILE A 56 23.28 37.05 -4.40
CA ILE A 56 23.13 36.36 -5.70
C ILE A 56 23.86 35.01 -5.67
N SER A 57 25.11 34.98 -5.21
CA SER A 57 25.89 33.75 -5.08
C SER A 57 25.22 32.75 -4.15
N ALA A 58 24.70 33.19 -3.00
CA ALA A 58 23.95 32.35 -2.08
C ALA A 58 22.71 31.72 -2.73
N ARG A 59 22.02 32.45 -3.63
CA ARG A 59 20.89 31.89 -4.40
C ARG A 59 21.35 30.83 -5.40
N ILE A 60 22.51 31.02 -6.04
CA ILE A 60 23.09 30.03 -6.96
C ILE A 60 23.49 28.77 -6.18
N ASP A 61 24.23 28.94 -5.08
CA ASP A 61 24.65 27.84 -4.21
C ASP A 61 23.47 27.06 -3.67
N LYS A 62 22.45 27.76 -3.16
CA LYS A 62 21.22 27.12 -2.71
C LYS A 62 20.56 26.34 -3.85
N LYS A 63 20.45 26.94 -5.04
CA LYS A 63 19.87 26.26 -6.21
C LYS A 63 20.67 25.01 -6.60
N LEU A 64 22.00 25.04 -6.53
CA LEU A 64 22.84 23.87 -6.77
C LEU A 64 22.62 22.80 -5.69
N ALA A 65 22.53 23.19 -4.42
CA ALA A 65 22.24 22.27 -3.31
C ALA A 65 20.83 21.65 -3.40
N ASP A 66 19.85 22.39 -3.92
CA ASP A 66 18.48 21.93 -4.16
C ASP A 66 18.41 21.02 -5.42
N SER A 67 19.33 21.18 -6.37
CA SER A 67 19.38 20.35 -7.60
C SER A 67 19.68 18.88 -7.32
N TYR A 68 20.23 18.55 -6.15
CA TYR A 68 20.44 17.16 -5.72
C TYR A 68 19.12 16.38 -5.65
N ASP A 69 18.05 17.01 -5.17
CA ASP A 69 16.75 16.36 -5.00
C ASP A 69 16.12 16.02 -6.37
N VAL A 70 16.39 16.84 -7.39
CA VAL A 70 15.94 16.59 -8.78
C VAL A 70 16.60 15.34 -9.35
N PHE A 71 17.90 15.17 -9.11
CA PHE A 71 18.65 13.99 -9.56
C PHE A 71 18.14 12.72 -8.87
N THR A 72 18.03 12.75 -7.54
CA THR A 72 17.58 11.59 -6.75
C THR A 72 16.15 11.20 -7.09
N ARG A 73 15.26 12.18 -7.29
CA ARG A 73 13.89 11.93 -7.78
C ARG A 73 13.88 11.23 -9.13
N SER A 74 14.70 11.67 -10.07
CA SER A 74 14.80 11.04 -11.40
C SER A 74 15.22 9.57 -11.31
N ILE A 75 16.10 9.22 -10.37
CA ILE A 75 16.45 7.81 -10.09
C ILE A 75 15.24 7.04 -9.57
N PHE A 76 14.47 7.61 -8.64
CA PHE A 76 13.29 6.95 -8.10
C PHE A 76 12.17 6.77 -9.12
N GLU A 77 12.02 7.67 -10.09
CA GLU A 77 11.07 7.49 -11.20
C GLU A 77 11.31 6.20 -12.01
N VAL A 78 12.52 5.66 -11.98
CA VAL A 78 12.89 4.42 -12.68
C VAL A 78 12.98 3.24 -11.72
N MET A 79 13.69 3.42 -10.60
CA MET A 79 14.05 2.31 -9.70
C MET A 79 12.96 2.01 -8.67
N PHE A 80 12.24 3.03 -8.21
CA PHE A 80 11.22 2.86 -7.17
C PHE A 80 10.09 3.90 -7.31
N PRO A 81 9.26 3.82 -8.36
CA PRO A 81 8.28 4.87 -8.68
C PRO A 81 7.22 5.07 -7.59
N GLN A 82 6.96 4.03 -6.79
CA GLN A 82 6.02 4.08 -5.66
C GLN A 82 6.42 5.10 -4.59
N TYR A 83 7.72 5.41 -4.44
CA TYR A 83 8.19 6.44 -3.49
C TYR A 83 7.64 7.83 -3.79
N LEU A 84 7.38 8.12 -5.06
CA LEU A 84 6.94 9.44 -5.52
C LEU A 84 5.42 9.58 -5.58
N LYS A 85 4.69 8.48 -5.40
CA LYS A 85 3.23 8.42 -5.51
C LYS A 85 2.60 8.44 -4.11
N PRO A 86 1.43 9.09 -3.95
CA PRO A 86 0.66 8.94 -2.71
C PRO A 86 0.15 7.52 -2.55
N PHE A 87 0.05 7.03 -1.33
CA PHE A 87 -0.86 5.95 -1.00
C PHE A 87 -2.29 6.54 -0.95
N PRO A 88 -3.21 6.13 -1.84
CA PRO A 88 -4.55 6.70 -1.93
C PRO A 88 -5.43 6.35 -0.71
N ALA A 89 -6.47 7.13 -0.49
CA ALA A 89 -7.49 6.83 0.51
C ALA A 89 -8.16 5.47 0.22
N CYS A 90 -8.27 4.63 1.25
CA CYS A 90 -8.87 3.30 1.16
C CYS A 90 -9.94 3.10 2.24
N SER A 91 -10.89 2.20 1.99
CA SER A 91 -11.91 1.79 2.97
C SER A 91 -12.34 0.34 2.70
N VAL A 92 -13.33 -0.14 3.45
CA VAL A 92 -14.01 -1.42 3.21
C VAL A 92 -15.50 -1.13 3.02
N VAL A 93 -16.10 -1.75 2.01
CA VAL A 93 -17.54 -1.70 1.75
C VAL A 93 -18.16 -3.07 1.89
N SER A 94 -19.45 -3.11 2.23
CA SER A 94 -20.28 -4.30 2.19
C SER A 94 -21.41 -4.14 1.18
N PHE A 95 -21.66 -5.22 0.43
CA PHE A 95 -22.79 -5.38 -0.48
C PHE A 95 -23.94 -6.19 0.15
N GLU A 96 -23.90 -6.37 1.47
CA GLU A 96 -24.88 -7.14 2.23
C GLU A 96 -26.24 -6.42 2.24
N ASP A 97 -27.16 -6.87 1.39
CA ASP A 97 -28.57 -6.48 1.37
C ASP A 97 -29.44 -7.73 1.42
N ILE A 98 -29.85 -8.12 2.64
CA ILE A 98 -30.58 -9.37 2.91
C ILE A 98 -31.83 -9.51 2.03
N ASN A 99 -32.56 -8.42 1.78
CA ASN A 99 -33.79 -8.47 0.98
C ASN A 99 -33.50 -8.87 -0.46
N LYS A 100 -32.39 -8.40 -1.02
CA LYS A 100 -31.96 -8.76 -2.37
C LYS A 100 -31.29 -10.12 -2.42
N ILE A 101 -30.48 -10.45 -1.42
CA ILE A 101 -29.81 -11.75 -1.32
C ILE A 101 -30.85 -12.88 -1.26
N LYS A 102 -31.96 -12.69 -0.54
CA LYS A 102 -33.09 -13.63 -0.52
C LYS A 102 -33.73 -13.85 -1.89
N GLN A 103 -33.72 -12.83 -2.76
CA GLN A 103 -34.31 -12.87 -4.09
C GLN A 103 -33.36 -13.42 -5.17
N LEU A 104 -32.09 -13.67 -4.85
CA LEU A 104 -31.10 -14.18 -5.81
C LEU A 104 -31.55 -15.50 -6.40
N THR A 105 -31.75 -15.55 -7.72
CA THR A 105 -32.04 -16.77 -8.47
C THR A 105 -30.79 -17.61 -8.71
N ASP A 106 -29.67 -16.93 -9.00
CA ASP A 106 -28.35 -17.49 -9.28
C ASP A 106 -27.27 -16.67 -8.55
N ARG A 107 -26.02 -17.15 -8.54
CA ARG A 107 -24.87 -16.39 -8.02
C ARG A 107 -24.70 -15.08 -8.78
N HIS A 108 -24.43 -14.00 -8.05
CA HIS A 108 -24.24 -12.68 -8.66
C HIS A 108 -22.84 -12.15 -8.34
N VAL A 109 -22.02 -12.02 -9.38
CA VAL A 109 -20.63 -11.58 -9.26
C VAL A 109 -20.53 -10.07 -9.47
N ILE A 110 -19.89 -9.38 -8.53
CA ILE A 110 -19.46 -7.98 -8.66
C ILE A 110 -17.98 -8.00 -9.04
N PRO A 111 -17.59 -7.61 -10.27
CA PRO A 111 -16.21 -7.69 -10.71
C PRO A 111 -15.24 -6.86 -9.87
N LYS A 112 -13.96 -7.23 -9.92
CA LYS A 112 -12.87 -6.35 -9.49
C LYS A 112 -12.88 -5.05 -10.29
N ALA A 113 -12.43 -3.96 -9.68
CA ALA A 113 -12.38 -2.62 -10.25
C ALA A 113 -13.74 -2.02 -10.65
N THR A 114 -14.82 -2.43 -9.96
CA THR A 114 -16.15 -1.84 -10.12
C THR A 114 -16.19 -0.43 -9.52
N SER A 115 -16.73 0.53 -10.27
CA SER A 115 -16.86 1.94 -9.84
C SER A 115 -18.00 2.16 -8.84
N LEU A 116 -17.62 2.77 -7.72
CA LEU A 116 -18.47 3.11 -6.59
C LEU A 116 -18.38 4.62 -6.35
N LYS A 117 -19.51 5.31 -6.47
CA LYS A 117 -19.59 6.77 -6.32
C LYS A 117 -20.27 7.14 -5.02
N ALA A 118 -19.60 7.97 -4.23
CA ALA A 118 -20.19 8.59 -3.04
C ALA A 118 -21.20 9.69 -3.44
N LYS A 119 -21.89 10.27 -2.48
CA LYS A 119 -22.71 11.46 -2.71
C LYS A 119 -21.80 12.67 -2.99
N SER A 120 -22.21 13.54 -3.92
CA SER A 120 -21.47 14.77 -4.21
C SER A 120 -21.37 15.66 -2.96
N THR A 121 -20.15 16.08 -2.65
CA THR A 121 -19.83 16.96 -1.52
C THR A 121 -18.92 18.07 -2.05
N ARG A 122 -19.26 19.33 -1.76
CA ARG A 122 -18.55 20.52 -2.29
C ARG A 122 -18.41 20.53 -3.82
N GLY A 123 -19.39 19.98 -4.54
CA GLY A 123 -19.40 19.91 -6.01
C GLY A 123 -18.65 18.70 -6.60
N VAL A 124 -17.91 17.95 -5.79
CA VAL A 124 -17.12 16.79 -6.25
C VAL A 124 -17.71 15.48 -5.75
N GLN A 125 -17.76 14.47 -6.61
CA GLN A 125 -18.20 13.13 -6.27
C GLN A 125 -16.99 12.21 -6.14
N CYS A 126 -16.69 11.75 -4.92
CA CYS A 126 -15.59 10.81 -4.70
C CYS A 126 -15.90 9.46 -5.36
N GLU A 127 -14.95 8.94 -6.10
CA GLU A 127 -15.06 7.67 -6.82
C GLU A 127 -14.06 6.64 -6.29
N TYR A 128 -14.51 5.41 -6.10
CA TYR A 128 -13.71 4.32 -5.57
C TYR A 128 -13.85 3.09 -6.47
N HIS A 129 -12.82 2.24 -6.49
CA HIS A 129 -12.83 0.96 -7.17
C HIS A 129 -12.76 -0.20 -6.19
N THR A 130 -13.50 -1.28 -6.46
CA THR A 130 -13.38 -2.54 -5.71
C THR A 130 -12.02 -3.19 -5.94
N VAL A 131 -11.37 -3.64 -4.86
CA VAL A 131 -10.04 -4.28 -4.95
C VAL A 131 -10.14 -5.75 -5.35
N GLN A 132 -11.23 -6.40 -4.98
CA GLN A 132 -11.47 -7.81 -5.26
C GLN A 132 -12.88 -8.02 -5.84
N GLU A 133 -13.02 -9.13 -6.57
CA GLU A 133 -14.33 -9.63 -6.99
C GLU A 133 -15.13 -10.09 -5.77
N VAL A 134 -16.45 -9.81 -5.76
CA VAL A 134 -17.36 -10.23 -4.69
C VAL A 134 -18.48 -11.07 -5.28
N THR A 135 -18.55 -12.34 -4.88
CA THR A 135 -19.64 -13.25 -5.26
C THR A 135 -20.75 -13.20 -4.22
N LEU A 136 -21.91 -12.68 -4.61
CA LEU A 136 -23.11 -12.68 -3.78
C LEU A 136 -23.77 -14.07 -3.84
N LEU A 137 -23.93 -14.67 -2.67
CA LEU A 137 -24.46 -16.01 -2.47
C LEU A 137 -25.71 -15.95 -1.59
N PRO A 138 -26.68 -16.88 -1.74
CA PRO A 138 -27.93 -16.90 -0.96
C PRO A 138 -27.70 -17.44 0.46
N ILE A 139 -26.79 -16.82 1.21
CA ILE A 139 -26.40 -17.21 2.57
C ILE A 139 -26.28 -15.96 3.44
N GLN A 140 -26.65 -16.09 4.72
CA GLN A 140 -26.44 -15.05 5.73
C GLN A 140 -25.82 -15.63 6.99
N LEU A 141 -25.08 -14.80 7.73
CA LEU A 141 -24.65 -15.12 9.08
C LEU A 141 -25.76 -14.71 10.06
N LYS A 142 -26.42 -15.69 10.67
CA LYS A 142 -27.59 -15.48 11.54
C LYS A 142 -27.20 -15.21 12.98
N GLN A 143 -26.24 -15.97 13.51
CA GLN A 143 -25.84 -15.89 14.91
C GLN A 143 -24.37 -16.24 15.13
N LEU A 144 -23.83 -15.72 16.24
CA LEU A 144 -22.52 -16.08 16.76
C LEU A 144 -22.69 -16.51 18.21
N ASN A 145 -22.22 -17.71 18.55
CA ASN A 145 -22.33 -18.26 19.90
C ASN A 145 -20.95 -18.63 20.44
N PHE A 146 -20.59 -18.12 21.61
CA PHE A 146 -19.38 -18.50 22.33
C PHE A 146 -19.74 -19.27 23.60
N LYS A 147 -19.08 -20.40 23.84
CA LYS A 147 -19.26 -21.23 25.04
C LYS A 147 -17.91 -21.71 25.58
N THR A 148 -17.75 -21.67 26.90
CA THR A 148 -16.62 -22.29 27.58
C THR A 148 -17.00 -23.66 28.13
N HIS A 149 -16.06 -24.59 28.12
CA HIS A 149 -16.21 -25.96 28.56
C HIS A 149 -15.10 -26.30 29.56
N PRO A 150 -15.27 -25.99 30.87
CA PRO A 150 -14.23 -26.18 31.87
C PRO A 150 -13.81 -27.64 32.08
N SER A 151 -14.70 -28.60 31.77
CA SER A 151 -14.57 -30.01 32.20
C SER A 151 -14.70 -31.05 31.09
N ALA A 152 -15.20 -30.70 29.90
CA ALA A 152 -15.60 -31.70 28.88
C ALA A 152 -14.43 -32.30 28.06
N HIS A 153 -13.26 -31.64 28.01
CA HIS A 153 -12.21 -31.96 27.03
C HIS A 153 -10.79 -31.71 27.57
N MET A 154 -10.54 -31.95 28.85
CA MET A 154 -9.22 -31.73 29.47
C MET A 154 -8.08 -32.49 28.75
N HIS A 155 -8.40 -33.64 28.13
CA HIS A 155 -7.46 -34.44 27.33
C HIS A 155 -7.24 -33.94 25.89
N LEU A 156 -8.15 -33.13 25.34
CA LEU A 156 -8.14 -32.67 23.95
C LEU A 156 -7.66 -31.22 23.81
N ASN A 157 -7.27 -30.56 24.91
CA ASN A 157 -6.86 -29.15 24.93
C ASN A 157 -7.94 -28.19 24.36
N GLN A 158 -9.23 -28.55 24.37
CA GLN A 158 -10.33 -27.77 23.78
C GLN A 158 -11.33 -27.32 24.85
N ASN A 159 -11.14 -26.16 25.45
CA ASN A 159 -11.98 -25.69 26.56
C ASN A 159 -12.88 -24.50 26.19
N ALA A 160 -12.90 -24.10 24.92
CA ALA A 160 -13.80 -23.07 24.40
C ALA A 160 -14.24 -23.40 22.96
N THR A 161 -15.48 -23.03 22.64
CA THR A 161 -16.09 -23.21 21.33
C THR A 161 -16.70 -21.89 20.87
N LEU A 162 -16.33 -21.43 19.67
CA LEU A 162 -16.99 -20.34 18.95
C LEU A 162 -17.76 -20.94 17.76
N SER A 163 -19.05 -20.65 17.63
CA SER A 163 -19.91 -21.18 16.57
C SER A 163 -20.47 -20.06 15.71
N LEU A 164 -20.21 -20.11 14.40
CA LEU A 164 -20.80 -19.24 13.38
C LEU A 164 -22.02 -19.94 12.78
N GLY A 165 -23.22 -19.47 13.07
CA GLY A 165 -24.47 -20.03 12.57
C GLY A 165 -24.92 -19.35 11.28
N PHE A 166 -25.01 -20.12 10.20
CA PHE A 166 -25.39 -19.67 8.87
C PHE A 166 -26.78 -20.16 8.48
N GLU A 167 -27.50 -19.34 7.72
CA GLU A 167 -28.78 -19.68 7.11
C GLU A 167 -28.66 -19.57 5.58
N ILE A 168 -29.10 -20.61 4.89
CA ILE A 168 -29.13 -20.71 3.42
C ILE A 168 -30.56 -20.41 2.96
N PHE A 169 -30.71 -19.40 2.10
CA PHE A 169 -32.03 -19.01 1.62
C PHE A 169 -32.54 -19.94 0.52
N SER A 170 -33.85 -20.22 0.58
CA SER A 170 -34.60 -20.97 -0.45
C SER A 170 -33.98 -22.33 -0.80
N ASN A 171 -33.27 -22.97 0.14
CA ASN A 171 -32.59 -24.26 -0.03
C ASN A 171 -31.67 -24.34 -1.27
N LYS A 172 -31.02 -23.22 -1.63
CA LYS A 172 -30.13 -23.14 -2.80
C LYS A 172 -28.72 -23.67 -2.52
N HIS A 173 -28.62 -24.82 -1.86
CA HIS A 173 -27.34 -25.48 -1.51
C HIS A 173 -26.44 -25.71 -2.72
N ALA A 174 -27.03 -25.97 -3.90
CA ALA A 174 -26.29 -26.20 -5.12
C ALA A 174 -25.42 -25.01 -5.55
N LEU A 175 -25.85 -23.78 -5.29
CA LEU A 175 -25.12 -22.55 -5.64
C LEU A 175 -23.92 -22.29 -4.74
N LEU A 176 -23.82 -22.96 -3.60
CA LEU A 176 -22.74 -22.79 -2.63
C LEU A 176 -21.64 -23.87 -2.76
N LYS A 177 -21.86 -24.90 -3.59
CA LYS A 177 -20.90 -25.99 -3.76
C LYS A 177 -19.65 -25.50 -4.48
N ASN A 178 -18.48 -25.83 -3.93
CA ASN A 178 -17.15 -25.44 -4.44
C ASN A 178 -16.93 -23.91 -4.47
N GLU A 179 -17.70 -23.15 -3.70
CA GLU A 179 -17.53 -21.70 -3.57
C GLU A 179 -16.74 -21.37 -2.29
N THR A 180 -16.15 -20.18 -2.27
CA THR A 180 -15.49 -19.64 -1.08
C THR A 180 -16.20 -18.37 -0.64
N LEU A 181 -16.35 -18.19 0.67
CA LEU A 181 -17.05 -17.06 1.27
C LEU A 181 -16.09 -16.21 2.10
N PRO A 182 -15.66 -15.04 1.58
CA PRO A 182 -14.90 -14.07 2.36
C PRO A 182 -15.74 -13.49 3.51
N ILE A 183 -15.23 -13.61 4.74
CA ILE A 183 -15.82 -13.04 5.95
C ILE A 183 -14.89 -11.94 6.44
N PHE A 184 -15.36 -10.70 6.36
CA PHE A 184 -14.64 -9.54 6.89
C PHE A 184 -14.82 -9.44 8.41
N LEU A 185 -13.70 -9.33 9.11
CA LEU A 185 -13.65 -9.14 10.55
C LEU A 185 -13.67 -7.64 10.86
N ASP A 186 -14.86 -7.12 11.16
CA ASP A 186 -15.05 -5.70 11.47
C ASP A 186 -14.54 -5.38 12.88
N ALA A 187 -13.26 -5.02 12.91
CA ALA A 187 -12.44 -4.80 14.08
C ALA A 187 -12.62 -3.41 14.72
N ILE A 188 -13.86 -2.92 14.90
CA ILE A 188 -14.09 -1.63 15.62
C ILE A 188 -13.50 -1.68 17.05
N SER A 189 -13.36 -2.88 17.62
CA SER A 189 -12.75 -3.14 18.93
C SER A 189 -11.53 -4.06 18.88
N ASN A 190 -10.97 -4.36 17.70
CA ASN A 190 -9.83 -5.27 17.50
C ASN A 190 -9.97 -6.73 18.01
N PHE A 191 -11.04 -7.07 18.74
CA PHE A 191 -11.32 -8.42 19.25
C PHE A 191 -11.50 -9.49 18.16
N PRO A 192 -12.13 -9.22 17.00
CA PRO A 192 -12.25 -10.22 15.95
C PRO A 192 -10.91 -10.77 15.45
N LEU A 193 -9.82 -10.00 15.56
CA LEU A 193 -8.48 -10.44 15.15
C LEU A 193 -7.89 -11.50 16.10
N GLN A 194 -8.32 -11.52 17.36
CA GLN A 194 -7.94 -12.59 18.30
C GLN A 194 -8.55 -13.94 17.89
N VAL A 195 -9.75 -13.90 17.29
CA VAL A 195 -10.39 -15.08 16.70
C VAL A 195 -9.55 -15.60 15.54
N LEU A 196 -9.09 -14.70 14.66
CA LEU A 196 -8.23 -15.05 13.54
C LEU A 196 -6.94 -15.74 14.02
N ASP A 197 -6.25 -15.17 15.00
CA ASP A 197 -5.05 -15.80 15.58
C ASP A 197 -5.36 -17.19 16.16
N SER A 198 -6.53 -17.35 16.78
CA SER A 198 -6.92 -18.63 17.39
C SER A 198 -7.31 -19.69 16.35
N ILE A 199 -7.88 -19.30 15.21
CA ILE A 199 -8.21 -20.20 14.10
C ILE A 199 -6.97 -20.90 13.56
N PHE A 200 -5.84 -20.20 13.45
CA PHE A 200 -4.63 -20.73 12.82
C PHE A 200 -3.62 -21.37 13.78
N LYS A 201 -3.99 -21.55 15.05
CA LYS A 201 -3.19 -22.35 15.99
C LYS A 201 -3.32 -23.83 15.65
N SER A 202 -2.22 -24.58 15.77
CA SER A 202 -2.16 -26.02 15.51
C SER A 202 -3.06 -26.86 16.44
N THR A 203 -3.45 -26.31 17.60
CA THR A 203 -4.31 -26.97 18.58
C THR A 203 -5.81 -26.77 18.32
N THR A 204 -6.17 -25.94 17.36
CA THR A 204 -7.57 -25.63 17.03
C THR A 204 -8.14 -26.69 16.11
N SER A 205 -9.33 -27.19 16.44
CA SER A 205 -10.08 -28.14 15.62
C SER A 205 -11.41 -27.54 15.18
N PHE A 206 -11.98 -28.11 14.11
CA PHE A 206 -13.15 -27.58 13.46
C PHE A 206 -14.19 -28.68 13.28
N SER A 207 -15.45 -28.32 13.52
CA SER A 207 -16.58 -29.21 13.25
C SER A 207 -17.75 -28.43 12.67
N ILE A 208 -18.66 -29.13 12.00
CA ILE A 208 -19.89 -28.56 11.46
C ILE A 208 -21.06 -29.22 12.16
N ARG A 209 -21.97 -28.39 12.67
CA ARG A 209 -23.23 -28.86 13.24
C ARG A 209 -24.38 -28.61 12.27
N VAL A 210 -25.16 -29.66 12.03
CA VAL A 210 -26.37 -29.63 11.19
C VAL A 210 -27.50 -30.31 11.95
N GLY A 211 -28.41 -29.52 12.53
CA GLY A 211 -29.40 -30.05 13.46
C GLY A 211 -28.73 -30.72 14.67
N GLN A 212 -28.88 -32.04 14.79
CA GLN A 212 -28.27 -32.85 15.85
C GLN A 212 -26.95 -33.52 15.45
N HIS A 213 -26.58 -33.48 14.16
CA HIS A 213 -25.38 -34.14 13.67
C HIS A 213 -24.18 -33.21 13.75
N ILE A 214 -23.02 -33.75 14.12
CA ILE A 214 -21.73 -33.03 14.15
C ILE A 214 -20.74 -33.80 13.28
N PHE A 215 -20.05 -33.09 12.39
CA PHE A 215 -19.04 -33.64 11.49
C PHE A 215 -17.72 -32.91 11.70
N ASP A 216 -16.64 -33.64 11.97
CA ASP A 216 -15.31 -33.05 12.06
C ASP A 216 -14.76 -32.73 10.68
N ILE A 217 -14.11 -31.57 10.56
CA ILE A 217 -13.52 -31.09 9.30
C ILE A 217 -12.10 -30.56 9.54
N ALA A 218 -11.31 -30.53 8.48
CA ALA A 218 -10.09 -29.74 8.47
C ALA A 218 -10.42 -28.24 8.58
N ASN A 219 -9.42 -27.41 8.91
CA ASN A 219 -9.58 -25.96 8.95
C ASN A 219 -10.15 -25.44 7.60
N PRO A 220 -11.38 -24.90 7.59
CA PRO A 220 -12.00 -24.44 6.35
C PRO A 220 -11.62 -22.99 6.01
N PHE A 221 -10.77 -22.34 6.82
CA PHE A 221 -10.42 -20.93 6.68
C PHE A 221 -9.02 -20.73 6.09
N GLU A 222 -8.91 -19.76 5.18
CA GLU A 222 -7.64 -19.24 4.68
C GLU A 222 -7.57 -17.72 4.87
N ILE A 223 -6.37 -17.15 5.07
CA ILE A 223 -6.22 -15.68 5.06
C ILE A 223 -6.22 -15.17 3.63
N MET A 224 -6.76 -13.96 3.43
CA MET A 224 -6.70 -13.20 2.19
C MET A 224 -5.80 -11.97 2.32
N GLY A 225 -5.38 -11.41 1.18
CA GLY A 225 -4.72 -10.11 1.09
C GLY A 225 -3.23 -10.15 0.74
N PHE A 226 -2.59 -11.32 0.75
CA PHE A 226 -1.16 -11.45 0.44
C PHE A 226 -0.85 -11.65 -1.04
N ASP A 227 -1.85 -12.05 -1.84
CA ASP A 227 -1.67 -12.32 -3.27
C ASP A 227 -1.54 -11.02 -4.11
N GLU A 228 -0.86 -11.11 -5.24
CA GLU A 228 -0.72 -10.04 -6.24
C GLU A 228 -2.06 -9.63 -6.84
N VAL A 229 -2.93 -10.61 -7.11
CA VAL A 229 -4.26 -10.37 -7.67
C VAL A 229 -5.13 -9.56 -6.69
N GLN A 230 -4.85 -9.65 -5.40
CA GLN A 230 -5.56 -8.94 -4.33
C GLN A 230 -4.93 -7.57 -4.02
N SER A 231 -4.07 -7.04 -4.89
CA SER A 231 -3.42 -5.74 -4.73
C SER A 231 -4.38 -4.56 -4.70
N VAL A 232 -4.19 -3.67 -3.72
CA VAL A 232 -4.91 -2.39 -3.61
C VAL A 232 -4.31 -1.36 -4.56
N LEU A 233 -2.98 -1.32 -4.60
CA LEU A 233 -2.23 -0.45 -5.49
C LEU A 233 -2.04 -1.10 -6.88
N PRO A 234 -2.02 -0.32 -7.97
CA PRO A 234 -1.63 -0.82 -9.28
C PRO A 234 -0.26 -1.49 -9.23
N ILE A 235 -0.15 -2.67 -9.85
CA ILE A 235 1.10 -3.44 -9.87
C ILE A 235 2.12 -2.71 -10.75
N ASP A 236 3.29 -2.42 -10.18
CA ASP A 236 4.41 -1.79 -10.86
C ASP A 236 5.53 -2.81 -11.07
N GLN A 237 5.85 -3.09 -12.34
CA GLN A 237 6.83 -4.11 -12.74
C GLN A 237 8.27 -3.75 -12.33
N HIS A 238 8.55 -2.47 -12.05
CA HIS A 238 9.88 -2.02 -11.63
C HIS A 238 10.12 -2.23 -10.13
N THR A 239 9.05 -2.42 -9.36
CA THR A 239 9.14 -2.53 -7.90
C THR A 239 8.98 -3.96 -7.42
N HIS A 240 9.75 -4.33 -6.40
CA HIS A 240 9.59 -5.63 -5.78
C HIS A 240 8.26 -5.72 -5.02
N HIS A 241 7.51 -6.77 -5.27
CA HIS A 241 6.22 -7.07 -4.64
C HIS A 241 6.18 -6.93 -3.10
N ALA A 242 7.27 -7.28 -2.40
CA ALA A 242 7.35 -7.23 -0.95
C ALA A 242 7.10 -5.83 -0.37
N TYR A 243 7.52 -4.79 -1.09
CA TYR A 243 7.39 -3.40 -0.64
C TYR A 243 5.95 -2.90 -0.71
N ARG A 244 5.20 -3.35 -1.73
CA ARG A 244 3.76 -3.10 -1.84
C ARG A 244 3.02 -3.68 -0.63
N LEU A 245 3.33 -4.92 -0.24
CA LEU A 245 2.69 -5.57 0.91
C LEU A 245 2.97 -4.84 2.23
N LEU A 246 4.20 -4.33 2.42
CA LEU A 246 4.55 -3.51 3.59
C LEU A 246 3.71 -2.23 3.65
N MET A 247 3.62 -1.50 2.53
CA MET A 247 2.78 -0.30 2.44
C MET A 247 1.33 -0.61 2.76
N GLU A 248 0.77 -1.67 2.16
CA GLU A 248 -0.62 -2.06 2.37
C GLU A 248 -0.90 -2.50 3.81
N TYR A 249 0.01 -3.21 4.47
CA TYR A 249 -0.15 -3.62 5.86
C TYR A 249 -0.21 -2.43 6.81
N PHE A 250 0.71 -1.47 6.66
CA PHE A 250 0.75 -0.31 7.56
C PHE A 250 -0.30 0.75 7.23
N CYS A 251 -0.66 0.94 5.96
CA CYS A 251 -1.62 1.97 5.55
C CYS A 251 -3.08 1.49 5.58
N VAL A 252 -3.34 0.20 5.30
CA VAL A 252 -4.70 -0.39 5.21
C VAL A 252 -4.68 -1.82 5.79
N PRO A 253 -4.46 -1.96 7.10
CA PRO A 253 -4.42 -3.28 7.74
C PRO A 253 -5.71 -4.07 7.54
N GLU A 254 -6.85 -3.40 7.36
CA GLU A 254 -8.15 -4.04 7.10
C GLU A 254 -8.17 -4.95 5.88
N LYS A 255 -7.27 -4.75 4.92
CA LYS A 255 -7.10 -5.63 3.78
C LYS A 255 -6.85 -7.09 4.20
N PHE A 256 -6.18 -7.30 5.32
CA PHE A 256 -5.80 -8.63 5.82
C PHE A 256 -6.80 -9.21 6.81
N ASN A 257 -7.84 -8.45 7.19
CA ASN A 257 -8.85 -8.85 8.17
C ASN A 257 -9.97 -9.69 7.56
N PHE A 258 -9.62 -10.61 6.66
CA PHE A 258 -10.55 -11.46 5.93
C PHE A 258 -10.23 -12.94 6.18
N LEU A 259 -11.26 -13.68 6.56
CA LEU A 259 -11.26 -15.15 6.61
C LEU A 259 -12.00 -15.67 5.38
N ASN A 260 -11.29 -16.35 4.48
CA ASN A 260 -11.91 -17.02 3.35
C ASN A 260 -12.41 -18.39 3.79
N LEU A 261 -13.73 -18.56 3.94
CA LEU A 261 -14.35 -19.82 4.32
C LEU A 261 -14.58 -20.68 3.06
N ASN A 262 -13.91 -21.82 2.95
CA ASN A 262 -14.19 -22.80 1.90
C ASN A 262 -15.49 -23.57 2.21
N LEU A 263 -16.48 -23.46 1.33
CA LEU A 263 -17.81 -24.07 1.49
C LEU A 263 -17.89 -25.50 0.93
N ASP A 264 -16.78 -26.16 0.61
CA ASP A 264 -16.75 -27.53 0.09
C ASP A 264 -17.48 -28.54 0.97
N PHE A 265 -17.51 -28.30 2.29
CA PHE A 265 -18.21 -29.13 3.25
C PHE A 265 -19.74 -29.10 3.10
N ILE A 266 -20.30 -28.19 2.30
CA ILE A 266 -21.74 -28.16 2.01
C ILE A 266 -22.21 -29.44 1.32
N LYS A 267 -21.30 -30.22 0.72
CA LYS A 267 -21.59 -31.56 0.20
C LYS A 267 -22.14 -32.52 1.26
N PHE A 268 -21.85 -32.28 2.53
CA PHE A 268 -22.36 -33.07 3.67
C PHE A 268 -23.73 -32.60 4.18
N LEU A 269 -24.26 -31.48 3.67
CA LEU A 269 -25.58 -30.97 4.03
C LEU A 269 -26.68 -31.66 3.20
N SER A 270 -27.66 -32.25 3.88
CA SER A 270 -28.91 -32.68 3.25
C SER A 270 -29.72 -31.47 2.77
N LEU A 271 -30.44 -31.61 1.64
CA LEU A 271 -31.26 -30.54 1.04
C LEU A 271 -32.42 -30.05 1.95
N GLU A 272 -32.70 -30.75 3.04
CA GLU A 272 -33.75 -30.42 4.01
C GLU A 272 -33.28 -29.43 5.09
N HIS A 273 -31.97 -29.29 5.30
CA HIS A 273 -31.43 -28.43 6.36
C HIS A 273 -30.97 -27.08 5.81
N SER A 274 -31.74 -26.03 6.05
CA SER A 274 -31.42 -24.66 5.63
C SER A 274 -30.40 -23.96 6.55
N GLU A 275 -30.04 -24.54 7.69
CA GLU A 275 -29.15 -23.93 8.68
C GLU A 275 -28.00 -24.87 9.07
N PHE A 276 -26.81 -24.29 9.27
CA PHE A 276 -25.63 -25.02 9.75
C PHE A 276 -24.76 -24.12 10.64
N GLU A 277 -24.00 -24.71 11.56
CA GLU A 277 -23.03 -23.99 12.38
C GLU A 277 -21.61 -24.47 12.09
N VAL A 278 -20.69 -23.55 11.81
CA VAL A 278 -19.25 -23.84 11.78
C VAL A 278 -18.70 -23.61 13.19
N GLN A 279 -18.24 -24.67 13.83
CA GLN A 279 -17.71 -24.64 15.19
C GLN A 279 -16.19 -24.69 15.20
N MET A 280 -15.59 -23.77 15.95
CA MET A 280 -14.16 -23.66 16.16
C MET A 280 -13.87 -23.99 17.62
N HIS A 281 -13.12 -25.07 17.85
CA HIS A 281 -12.78 -25.55 19.18
C HIS A 281 -11.31 -25.26 19.46
N PHE A 282 -11.04 -24.41 20.45
CA PHE A 282 -9.68 -23.96 20.76
C PHE A 282 -9.40 -23.94 22.26
N LYS A 283 -8.11 -23.81 22.59
CA LYS A 283 -7.64 -23.63 23.97
C LYS A 283 -7.60 -22.16 24.33
N LEU A 284 -8.36 -21.77 25.34
CA LEU A 284 -8.32 -20.46 25.97
C LEU A 284 -7.77 -20.59 27.40
N ASN A 285 -6.99 -19.61 27.85
CA ASN A 285 -6.63 -19.51 29.26
C ASN A 285 -7.86 -19.05 30.06
N LEU A 286 -8.53 -19.96 30.77
CA LEU A 286 -9.74 -19.62 31.51
C LEU A 286 -9.50 -18.68 32.71
N ASN A 287 -8.25 -18.49 33.12
CA ASN A 287 -7.88 -17.51 34.14
C ASN A 287 -7.84 -16.08 33.57
N ASP A 288 -7.70 -15.94 32.25
CA ASP A 288 -7.75 -14.64 31.57
C ASP A 288 -9.22 -14.23 31.34
N GLN A 289 -9.79 -13.59 32.35
CA GLN A 289 -11.16 -13.08 32.31
C GLN A 289 -11.37 -12.03 31.21
N ALA A 290 -10.32 -11.29 30.82
CA ALA A 290 -10.42 -10.32 29.74
C ALA A 290 -10.60 -11.03 28.39
N ALA A 291 -9.83 -12.07 28.13
CA ALA A 291 -9.99 -12.88 26.92
C ALA A 291 -11.40 -13.50 26.84
N ILE A 292 -11.89 -14.12 27.91
CA ILE A 292 -13.26 -14.70 27.93
C ILE A 292 -14.30 -13.62 27.63
N ARG A 293 -14.19 -12.46 28.28
CA ARG A 293 -15.10 -11.35 28.09
C ARG A 293 -15.10 -10.87 26.63
N ASN A 294 -13.92 -10.70 26.03
CA ASN A 294 -13.79 -10.28 24.63
C ASN A 294 -14.53 -11.24 23.69
N TYR A 295 -14.34 -12.55 23.86
CA TYR A 295 -15.05 -13.56 23.06
C TYR A 295 -16.57 -13.54 23.28
N SER A 296 -17.02 -13.29 24.52
CA SER A 296 -18.45 -13.24 24.84
C SER A 296 -19.17 -11.97 24.33
N GLU A 297 -18.43 -10.88 24.12
CA GLU A 297 -18.98 -9.62 23.58
C GLU A 297 -19.07 -9.63 22.04
N LEU A 298 -18.42 -10.59 21.37
CA LEU A 298 -18.52 -10.75 19.93
C LEU A 298 -19.95 -11.11 19.51
N ASN A 299 -20.39 -10.54 18.40
CA ASN A 299 -21.69 -10.82 17.82
C ASN A 299 -21.58 -10.96 16.29
N ALA A 300 -22.68 -11.39 15.64
CA ALA A 300 -22.71 -11.59 14.20
C ALA A 300 -22.40 -10.30 13.39
N ALA A 301 -22.63 -9.10 13.94
CA ALA A 301 -22.33 -7.86 13.24
C ALA A 301 -20.82 -7.60 13.11
N ASN A 302 -19.97 -8.25 13.91
CA ASN A 302 -18.51 -8.20 13.77
C ASN A 302 -17.97 -9.01 12.58
N PHE A 303 -18.80 -9.86 11.97
CA PHE A 303 -18.42 -10.76 10.89
C PHE A 303 -19.28 -10.43 9.67
N LYS A 304 -18.76 -9.57 8.80
CA LYS A 304 -19.50 -9.07 7.63
C LYS A 304 -19.26 -9.93 6.41
N LEU A 305 -20.33 -10.36 5.77
CA LEU A 305 -20.29 -11.06 4.49
C LEU A 305 -20.29 -10.05 3.33
N PHE A 306 -19.89 -10.53 2.15
CA PHE A 306 -19.95 -9.78 0.89
C PHE A 306 -19.27 -8.41 0.97
N ALA A 307 -18.14 -8.36 1.68
CA ALA A 307 -17.35 -7.16 1.87
C ALA A 307 -16.06 -7.21 1.05
N THR A 308 -15.55 -6.05 0.65
CA THR A 308 -14.29 -5.93 -0.07
C THR A 308 -13.62 -4.59 0.23
N PRO A 309 -12.27 -4.53 0.27
CA PRO A 309 -11.56 -3.27 0.29
C PRO A 309 -11.86 -2.47 -0.98
N ILE A 310 -11.86 -1.15 -0.85
CA ILE A 310 -12.01 -0.19 -1.94
C ILE A 310 -10.90 0.84 -1.88
N VAL A 311 -10.52 1.35 -3.04
CA VAL A 311 -9.45 2.35 -3.19
C VAL A 311 -9.97 3.56 -3.97
N ASN A 312 -9.61 4.76 -3.53
CA ASN A 312 -9.92 6.01 -4.22
C ASN A 312 -8.93 6.25 -5.37
N LEU A 313 -9.06 5.42 -6.41
CA LEU A 313 -8.34 5.54 -7.68
C LEU A 313 -9.33 5.30 -8.82
N PHE A 314 -9.37 6.22 -9.78
CA PHE A 314 -10.32 6.17 -10.90
C PHE A 314 -9.72 6.82 -12.16
N ASN A 315 -10.21 6.40 -13.33
CA ASN A 315 -9.76 6.96 -14.59
C ASN A 315 -10.42 8.32 -14.83
N LYS A 316 -9.64 9.31 -15.25
CA LYS A 316 -10.13 10.64 -15.62
C LYS A 316 -9.31 11.20 -16.78
N GLN A 317 -9.97 11.86 -17.72
CA GLN A 317 -9.29 12.63 -18.75
C GLN A 317 -8.78 13.95 -18.16
N ALA A 318 -7.53 14.29 -18.44
CA ALA A 318 -6.98 15.60 -18.11
C ALA A 318 -7.54 16.68 -19.03
N GLU A 319 -7.50 17.94 -18.60
CA GLU A 319 -7.87 19.07 -19.44
C GLU A 319 -6.89 19.19 -20.63
N PRO A 320 -7.37 19.14 -21.88
CA PRO A 320 -6.49 19.23 -23.05
C PRO A 320 -5.68 20.53 -23.05
N GLN A 321 -4.37 20.40 -23.27
CA GLN A 321 -3.47 21.55 -23.28
C GLN A 321 -2.93 21.80 -24.68
N LYS A 322 -3.05 23.05 -25.14
CA LYS A 322 -2.42 23.49 -26.39
C LYS A 322 -0.93 23.71 -26.17
N ILE A 323 -0.11 23.06 -26.98
CA ILE A 323 1.35 23.17 -26.97
C ILE A 323 1.76 24.19 -28.02
N ASN A 324 2.51 25.20 -27.59
CA ASN A 324 2.99 26.26 -28.48
C ASN A 324 4.52 26.23 -28.66
N HIS A 325 5.21 25.28 -28.03
CA HIS A 325 6.67 25.12 -28.03
C HIS A 325 7.46 26.37 -27.59
N LYS A 326 6.80 27.37 -26.98
CA LYS A 326 7.43 28.58 -26.42
C LYS A 326 7.73 28.46 -24.94
N ARG A 327 7.05 27.51 -24.26
CA ARG A 327 7.28 27.18 -22.85
C ARG A 327 8.00 25.85 -22.77
N MET A 328 8.91 25.74 -21.81
CA MET A 328 9.61 24.50 -21.50
C MET A 328 8.68 23.50 -20.80
N GLU A 329 7.76 24.00 -19.97
CA GLU A 329 6.87 23.20 -19.14
C GLU A 329 5.41 23.63 -19.34
N TYR A 330 4.51 22.64 -19.24
CA TYR A 330 3.06 22.81 -19.29
C TYR A 330 2.43 22.16 -18.05
N PRO A 331 1.39 22.76 -17.45
CA PRO A 331 0.73 22.16 -16.30
C PRO A 331 -0.09 20.94 -16.71
N LEU A 332 -0.04 19.89 -15.89
CA LEU A 332 -0.94 18.74 -15.98
C LEU A 332 -2.21 19.03 -15.17
N VAL A 333 -3.19 19.67 -15.81
CA VAL A 333 -4.45 20.04 -15.16
C VAL A 333 -5.39 18.84 -15.12
N THR A 334 -5.67 18.33 -13.92
CA THR A 334 -6.58 17.20 -13.68
C THR A 334 -8.04 17.59 -13.82
N ASP A 335 -8.42 18.74 -13.29
CA ASP A 335 -9.77 19.31 -13.36
C ASP A 335 -9.67 20.85 -13.32
N ALA A 336 -10.36 21.53 -14.23
CA ALA A 336 -10.31 23.00 -14.28
C ALA A 336 -11.14 23.69 -13.19
N HIS A 337 -12.19 23.04 -12.67
CA HIS A 337 -13.14 23.65 -11.73
C HIS A 337 -12.74 23.38 -10.28
N HIS A 338 -12.20 22.19 -10.01
CA HIS A 338 -11.86 21.72 -8.67
C HIS A 338 -10.44 21.13 -8.57
N PRO A 339 -9.38 21.85 -9.01
CA PRO A 339 -8.00 21.33 -8.99
C PRO A 339 -7.52 20.93 -7.58
N GLU A 340 -8.07 21.54 -6.53
CA GLU A 340 -7.75 21.24 -5.14
C GLU A 340 -8.23 19.86 -4.67
N TYR A 341 -9.17 19.23 -5.38
CA TYR A 341 -9.75 17.93 -5.00
C TYR A 341 -9.33 16.79 -5.92
N PHE A 342 -8.55 17.04 -6.96
CA PHE A 342 -8.07 15.99 -7.87
C PHE A 342 -6.54 15.95 -7.89
N GLN A 343 -5.98 14.76 -7.71
CA GLN A 343 -4.54 14.53 -7.81
C GLN A 343 -4.27 13.44 -8.82
N ALA A 344 -3.36 13.72 -9.76
CA ALA A 344 -2.87 12.72 -10.70
C ALA A 344 -2.00 11.70 -9.94
N TYR A 345 -2.36 10.42 -10.04
CA TYR A 345 -1.60 9.30 -9.49
C TYR A 345 -0.62 8.74 -10.53
N SER A 346 -1.07 8.56 -11.77
CA SER A 346 -0.23 8.13 -12.90
C SER A 346 -0.85 8.53 -14.24
N ILE A 347 -0.01 8.75 -15.24
CA ILE A 347 -0.44 8.88 -16.63
C ILE A 347 -0.62 7.46 -17.20
N LEU A 348 -1.83 7.14 -17.66
CA LEU A 348 -2.14 5.87 -18.33
C LEU A 348 -1.79 5.96 -19.82
N LYS A 349 -2.12 7.10 -20.44
CA LYS A 349 -1.85 7.36 -21.85
C LYS A 349 -1.69 8.84 -22.09
N MET A 350 -0.69 9.24 -22.87
CA MET A 350 -0.53 10.61 -23.34
C MET A 350 -0.35 10.59 -24.86
N ASN A 351 -1.15 11.38 -25.57
CA ASN A 351 -1.06 11.52 -27.02
C ASN A 351 -0.95 13.00 -27.38
N MET A 352 -0.09 13.28 -28.36
CA MET A 352 -0.06 14.54 -29.07
C MET A 352 -0.97 14.43 -30.30
N VAL A 353 -1.98 15.29 -30.34
CA VAL A 353 -2.85 15.50 -31.49
C VAL A 353 -2.27 16.67 -32.26
N ARG A 354 -1.75 16.38 -33.45
CA ARG A 354 -1.16 17.39 -34.35
C ARG A 354 -2.09 17.66 -35.51
N GLU A 355 -2.47 18.92 -35.66
CA GLU A 355 -3.17 19.41 -36.83
C GLU A 355 -2.14 19.90 -37.86
N LYS A 356 -2.08 19.21 -39.00
CA LYS A 356 -1.26 19.64 -40.13
C LYS A 356 -2.05 20.61 -41.00
N SER A 357 -1.35 21.45 -41.76
CA SER A 357 -1.94 22.44 -42.68
C SER A 357 -2.94 21.88 -43.71
N ASN A 358 -2.98 20.56 -43.91
CA ASN A 358 -3.91 19.84 -44.79
C ASN A 358 -5.17 19.29 -44.07
N GLN A 359 -5.48 19.70 -42.84
CA GLN A 359 -6.65 19.26 -42.04
C GLN A 359 -6.64 17.78 -41.58
N ASP A 360 -5.56 17.03 -41.81
CA ASP A 360 -5.40 15.70 -41.23
C ASP A 360 -4.93 15.81 -39.77
N GLU A 361 -5.72 15.27 -38.85
CA GLU A 361 -5.33 15.05 -37.45
C GLU A 361 -4.44 13.81 -37.36
N VAL A 362 -3.22 13.98 -36.87
CA VAL A 362 -2.30 12.87 -36.63
C VAL A 362 -2.05 12.70 -35.14
N TYR A 363 -2.26 11.47 -34.66
CA TYR A 363 -2.00 11.10 -33.27
C TYR A 363 -0.60 10.52 -33.13
N TYR A 364 0.21 11.14 -32.27
CA TYR A 364 1.51 10.62 -31.88
C TYR A 364 1.49 10.22 -30.41
N PRO A 365 1.86 8.97 -30.05
CA PRO A 365 2.03 8.60 -28.66
C PRO A 365 3.20 9.40 -28.05
N VAL A 366 3.00 9.89 -26.83
CA VAL A 366 4.04 10.55 -26.03
C VAL A 366 4.38 9.61 -24.87
N LEU A 367 5.58 9.05 -24.88
CA LEU A 367 5.99 8.06 -23.89
C LEU A 367 6.79 8.69 -22.74
N PRO A 368 6.88 8.06 -21.56
CA PRO A 368 7.81 8.53 -20.53
C PRO A 368 9.23 8.62 -21.07
N PHE A 369 10.01 9.62 -20.64
CA PHE A 369 11.39 9.82 -21.11
C PHE A 369 12.27 8.57 -20.98
N PHE A 370 12.12 7.82 -19.88
CA PHE A 370 12.89 6.60 -19.62
C PHE A 370 12.39 5.36 -20.40
N ALA A 371 11.30 5.47 -21.17
CA ALA A 371 10.82 4.38 -22.04
C ALA A 371 11.59 4.31 -23.37
N MET A 372 12.61 5.14 -23.57
CA MET A 372 13.41 5.17 -24.79
C MET A 372 14.15 3.83 -24.98
N SER A 373 13.83 3.11 -26.06
CA SER A 373 14.48 1.84 -26.39
C SER A 373 15.63 2.08 -27.34
N HIS A 374 16.86 1.79 -26.92
CA HIS A 374 18.01 1.84 -27.82
C HIS A 374 18.10 0.64 -28.78
N TYR A 375 17.24 -0.38 -28.60
CA TYR A 375 17.29 -1.63 -29.37
C TYR A 375 16.37 -1.60 -30.61
N HIS A 376 15.19 -0.98 -30.51
CA HIS A 376 14.32 -0.77 -31.66
C HIS A 376 14.63 0.59 -32.29
N GLN A 377 14.78 0.65 -33.62
CA GLN A 377 14.84 1.93 -34.33
C GLN A 377 13.52 2.69 -34.08
N ASP A 378 13.59 3.67 -33.18
CA ASP A 378 12.44 4.33 -32.57
C ASP A 378 11.52 4.99 -33.61
N LYS A 379 10.34 4.39 -33.82
CA LYS A 379 9.20 5.07 -34.46
C LYS A 379 8.59 6.15 -33.56
N VAL A 380 8.95 6.16 -32.27
CA VAL A 380 8.42 7.09 -31.26
C VAL A 380 9.17 8.42 -31.38
N GLN A 381 8.41 9.49 -31.58
CA GLN A 381 8.96 10.83 -31.84
C GLN A 381 8.93 11.74 -30.61
N PHE A 382 8.06 11.46 -29.64
CA PHE A 382 7.78 12.35 -28.52
C PHE A 382 7.85 11.59 -27.19
N TYR A 383 8.46 12.26 -26.22
CA TYR A 383 8.59 11.80 -24.86
C TYR A 383 8.14 12.90 -23.89
N TYR A 384 7.78 12.53 -22.67
CA TYR A 384 7.49 13.48 -21.60
C TYR A 384 8.35 13.23 -20.35
N SER A 385 8.65 14.31 -19.64
CA SER A 385 9.25 14.29 -18.29
C SER A 385 8.32 15.03 -17.33
N LEU A 386 8.11 14.49 -16.12
CA LEU A 386 7.26 15.10 -15.11
C LEU A 386 8.09 15.91 -14.12
N ASN A 387 7.70 17.16 -13.90
CA ASN A 387 8.36 18.05 -12.96
C ASN A 387 7.37 18.44 -11.88
N PRO A 388 7.64 18.14 -10.60
CA PRO A 388 6.80 18.61 -9.51
C PRO A 388 6.89 20.13 -9.38
N GLN A 389 5.74 20.78 -9.21
CA GLN A 389 5.70 22.17 -8.80
C GLN A 389 5.04 22.28 -7.43
N GLN A 390 5.78 22.78 -6.45
CA GLN A 390 5.25 23.05 -5.12
C GLN A 390 4.47 24.36 -5.15
N MET A 391 3.16 24.30 -4.96
CA MET A 391 2.32 25.50 -4.86
C MET A 391 2.34 26.08 -3.44
N LYS A 392 2.03 27.37 -3.32
CA LYS A 392 1.92 28.08 -2.04
C LYS A 392 0.93 27.42 -1.06
N ASN A 393 -0.03 26.65 -1.57
CA ASN A 393 -1.07 25.98 -0.80
C ASN A 393 -0.69 24.55 -0.35
N LYS A 394 0.61 24.22 -0.23
CA LYS A 394 1.15 22.90 0.15
C LYS A 394 0.86 21.72 -0.78
N HIS A 395 -0.05 21.87 -1.74
CA HIS A 395 -0.32 20.85 -2.75
C HIS A 395 0.80 20.82 -3.81
N GLN A 396 1.28 19.61 -4.11
CA GLN A 396 2.19 19.36 -5.22
C GLN A 396 1.34 19.12 -6.48
N GLU A 397 1.58 19.93 -7.51
CA GLU A 397 1.05 19.72 -8.85
C GLU A 397 2.17 19.20 -9.76
N LEU A 398 1.78 18.63 -10.90
CA LEU A 398 2.71 18.11 -11.88
C LEU A 398 2.69 19.00 -13.11
N ASN A 399 3.86 19.44 -13.53
CA ASN A 399 4.07 19.92 -14.89
C ASN A 399 4.67 18.79 -15.72
N TYR A 400 4.54 18.90 -17.03
CA TYR A 400 5.26 18.05 -17.96
C TYR A 400 6.01 18.88 -19.00
N SER A 401 7.18 18.38 -19.40
CA SER A 401 7.95 18.86 -20.54
C SER A 401 7.81 17.87 -21.68
N ILE A 402 7.70 18.35 -22.91
CA ILE A 402 7.70 17.50 -24.11
C ILE A 402 9.09 17.52 -24.73
N ILE A 403 9.63 16.34 -24.97
CA ILE A 403 10.98 16.13 -25.51
C ILE A 403 10.83 15.39 -26.83
N SER A 404 11.50 15.87 -27.88
CA SER A 404 11.52 15.21 -29.18
C SER A 404 12.88 15.38 -29.84
N ARG A 405 13.36 14.32 -30.49
CA ARG A 405 14.61 14.33 -31.26
C ARG A 405 14.49 14.98 -32.64
N ALA A 406 13.27 15.06 -33.17
CA ALA A 406 12.98 15.56 -34.51
C ALA A 406 11.85 16.59 -34.46
N LEU A 407 11.92 17.53 -33.51
CA LEU A 407 10.94 18.59 -33.39
C LEU A 407 11.15 19.61 -34.52
N ASP A 408 10.13 19.79 -35.37
CA ASP A 408 10.06 20.89 -36.33
C ASP A 408 8.85 21.79 -36.01
N PRO A 409 9.02 22.81 -35.14
CA PRO A 409 7.93 23.68 -34.70
C PRO A 409 7.36 24.57 -35.81
N HIS A 410 8.05 24.75 -36.94
CA HIS A 410 7.63 25.66 -38.00
C HIS A 410 6.62 25.02 -38.96
N SER A 411 6.53 23.68 -38.96
CA SER A 411 5.63 22.91 -39.81
C SER A 411 4.23 22.65 -39.22
N THR A 412 3.95 23.15 -38.01
CA THR A 412 2.75 22.81 -37.24
C THR A 412 1.77 23.98 -37.14
N GLN A 413 0.47 23.71 -37.30
CA GLN A 413 -0.59 24.71 -37.05
C GLN A 413 -1.02 24.70 -35.58
N SER A 414 -1.26 23.51 -35.03
CA SER A 414 -1.63 23.33 -33.64
C SER A 414 -1.21 21.94 -33.13
N ASP A 415 -0.64 21.90 -31.92
CA ASP A 415 -0.38 20.67 -31.19
C ASP A 415 -1.22 20.71 -29.90
N PHE A 416 -1.96 19.65 -29.61
CA PHE A 416 -2.70 19.48 -28.36
C PHE A 416 -2.26 18.20 -27.65
N ILE A 417 -2.18 18.23 -26.33
CA ILE A 417 -1.95 17.04 -25.53
C ILE A 417 -3.27 16.57 -24.93
N SER A 418 -3.62 15.33 -25.24
CA SER A 418 -4.70 14.59 -24.60
C SER A 418 -4.09 13.53 -23.69
N THR A 419 -4.49 13.55 -22.41
CA THR A 419 -3.91 12.66 -21.40
C THR A 419 -5.01 11.94 -20.62
N GLU A 420 -4.93 10.62 -20.58
CA GLU A 420 -5.71 9.79 -19.68
C GLU A 420 -4.92 9.54 -18.40
N LEU A 421 -5.53 9.86 -17.27
CA LEU A 421 -4.93 9.77 -15.94
C LEU A 421 -5.64 8.74 -15.08
N LEU A 422 -4.88 8.11 -14.20
CA LEU A 422 -5.41 7.56 -12.97
C LEU A 422 -5.33 8.67 -11.91
N CYS A 423 -6.45 8.97 -11.26
CA CYS A 423 -6.58 10.08 -10.31
C CYS A 423 -7.09 9.60 -8.95
N SER A 424 -6.81 10.39 -7.92
CA SER A 424 -7.40 10.28 -6.59
C SER A 424 -8.00 11.63 -6.15
N ASN A 425 -8.80 11.61 -5.08
CA ASN A 425 -9.49 12.78 -4.54
C ASN A 425 -8.79 13.45 -3.33
N ARG A 426 -7.49 13.23 -3.15
CA ARG A 426 -6.70 13.74 -2.00
C ARG A 426 -7.38 13.42 -0.65
N GLU A 427 -7.58 14.42 0.21
CA GLU A 427 -8.16 14.28 1.56
C GLU A 427 -9.71 14.29 1.56
N LEU A 428 -10.35 14.65 0.44
CA LEU A 428 -11.80 14.76 0.34
C LEU A 428 -12.55 13.48 0.76
N PRO A 429 -12.11 12.25 0.41
CA PRO A 429 -12.69 11.01 0.92
C PRO A 429 -12.81 10.95 2.44
N TYR A 430 -11.80 11.43 3.17
CA TYR A 430 -11.77 11.43 4.63
C TYR A 430 -12.68 12.54 5.20
N GLU A 431 -12.62 13.74 4.62
CA GLU A 431 -13.36 14.92 5.07
C GLU A 431 -14.88 14.82 4.81
N SER A 432 -15.27 14.27 3.66
CA SER A 432 -16.67 14.18 3.24
C SER A 432 -17.43 13.01 3.88
N TYR A 433 -16.71 12.07 4.51
CA TYR A 433 -17.35 10.90 5.12
C TYR A 433 -18.26 11.30 6.27
N ASN A 434 -19.54 10.91 6.15
CA ASN A 434 -20.51 10.98 7.23
C ASN A 434 -21.13 9.59 7.42
N LYS A 435 -21.15 9.12 8.68
CA LYS A 435 -21.67 7.80 9.06
C LYS A 435 -23.14 7.61 8.66
N ASP A 436 -23.94 8.68 8.70
CA ASP A 436 -25.37 8.63 8.33
C ASP A 436 -25.57 8.58 6.80
N GLN A 437 -24.55 8.95 6.02
CA GLN A 437 -24.58 8.98 4.54
C GLN A 437 -23.43 8.14 3.96
N ASN A 438 -23.25 6.92 4.49
CA ASN A 438 -22.19 5.99 4.10
C ASN A 438 -22.53 5.11 2.87
N ALA A 439 -23.56 5.48 2.11
CA ALA A 439 -24.00 4.75 0.93
C ALA A 439 -23.21 5.14 -0.31
N LEU A 440 -22.67 4.15 -1.01
CA LEU A 440 -22.11 4.32 -2.34
C LEU A 440 -23.06 3.75 -3.39
N THR A 441 -23.08 4.40 -4.55
CA THR A 441 -23.91 4.01 -5.70
C THR A 441 -23.04 3.40 -6.78
N LEU A 442 -23.57 2.41 -7.48
CA LEU A 442 -22.95 1.78 -8.65
C LEU A 442 -23.72 2.25 -9.88
N ASN A 443 -23.00 2.55 -10.98
CA ASN A 443 -23.66 2.97 -12.22
C ASN A 443 -24.30 1.78 -12.97
N ASP A 444 -23.85 0.55 -12.70
CA ASP A 444 -24.35 -0.64 -13.37
C ASP A 444 -25.77 -1.03 -12.90
N SER A 445 -26.60 -1.44 -13.86
CA SER A 445 -27.99 -1.86 -13.69
C SER A 445 -28.19 -3.21 -12.98
N ASN A 446 -27.24 -3.59 -12.11
CA ASN A 446 -27.20 -4.88 -11.41
C ASN A 446 -28.05 -4.88 -10.13
N LEU A 447 -28.27 -6.08 -9.55
CA LEU A 447 -29.02 -6.29 -8.30
C LEU A 447 -28.40 -5.46 -7.14
N ALA A 448 -27.08 -5.39 -7.08
CA ALA A 448 -26.34 -4.57 -6.11
C ALA A 448 -26.20 -3.10 -6.55
N ARG A 449 -27.26 -2.31 -6.41
CA ARG A 449 -27.24 -0.86 -6.71
C ARG A 449 -26.58 0.02 -5.65
N ARG A 450 -26.32 -0.54 -4.46
CA ARG A 450 -25.83 0.18 -3.29
C ARG A 450 -24.82 -0.67 -2.54
N ALA A 451 -23.72 -0.05 -2.15
CA ALA A 451 -22.78 -0.59 -1.17
C ALA A 451 -22.78 0.30 0.07
N LEU A 452 -22.52 -0.27 1.24
CA LEU A 452 -22.40 0.45 2.50
C LEU A 452 -20.93 0.48 2.91
N MET A 453 -20.40 1.68 3.11
CA MET A 453 -19.06 1.87 3.63
C MET A 453 -19.04 1.55 5.13
N LEU A 454 -18.22 0.56 5.51
CA LEU A 454 -18.14 0.03 6.88
C LEU A 454 -17.23 0.90 7.76
N LYS A 455 -16.15 1.41 7.17
CA LYS A 455 -15.15 2.23 7.86
C LYS A 455 -14.96 3.58 7.19
N ARG A 456 -14.54 4.56 7.98
CA ARG A 456 -14.11 5.84 7.43
C ARG A 456 -12.94 5.61 6.47
N PRO A 457 -12.94 6.22 5.27
CA PRO A 457 -11.77 6.16 4.39
C PRO A 457 -10.53 6.68 5.08
N SER A 458 -9.35 6.11 4.82
CA SER A 458 -8.08 6.64 5.32
C SER A 458 -7.76 8.00 4.69
N ILE A 459 -6.90 8.77 5.35
CA ILE A 459 -6.23 9.89 4.68
C ILE A 459 -5.22 9.33 3.65
N PRO A 460 -4.91 10.06 2.57
CA PRO A 460 -3.80 9.68 1.71
C PRO A 460 -2.46 9.80 2.47
N TYR A 461 -1.56 8.85 2.26
CA TYR A 461 -0.23 8.86 2.87
C TYR A 461 0.86 9.14 1.83
N TYR A 462 1.99 9.69 2.29
CA TYR A 462 3.10 10.08 1.43
C TYR A 462 4.41 9.66 2.07
N PHE A 463 5.38 9.27 1.25
CA PHE A 463 6.76 9.23 1.71
C PHE A 463 7.26 10.64 1.98
N GLU A 464 8.04 10.80 3.04
CA GLU A 464 8.76 12.03 3.28
C GLU A 464 9.86 12.19 2.22
N GLN A 465 9.82 13.29 1.48
CA GLN A 465 10.77 13.57 0.40
C GLN A 465 12.01 14.33 0.88
N ASN A 466 12.30 14.33 2.19
CA ASN A 466 13.50 14.98 2.73
C ASN A 466 14.77 14.19 2.36
N LYS A 467 15.93 14.86 2.39
CA LYS A 467 17.21 14.24 2.00
C LYS A 467 17.55 12.98 2.81
N GLN A 468 17.23 12.95 4.10
CA GLN A 468 17.56 11.81 4.97
C GLN A 468 16.76 10.55 4.59
N GLU A 469 15.46 10.69 4.34
CA GLU A 469 14.58 9.59 3.94
C GLU A 469 14.90 9.09 2.53
N GLN A 470 15.25 9.97 1.60
CA GLN A 470 15.75 9.57 0.29
C GLN A 470 16.99 8.65 0.41
N TRP A 471 17.93 8.98 1.30
CA TRP A 471 19.09 8.13 1.56
C TRP A 471 18.74 6.82 2.24
N ARG A 472 17.78 6.80 3.17
CA ARG A 472 17.26 5.55 3.77
C ARG A 472 16.69 4.62 2.69
N VAL A 473 15.93 5.16 1.74
CA VAL A 473 15.39 4.39 0.60
C VAL A 473 16.51 3.89 -0.32
N ILE A 474 17.49 4.73 -0.66
CA ILE A 474 18.65 4.31 -1.49
C ILE A 474 19.43 3.19 -0.81
N SER A 475 19.74 3.34 0.48
CA SER A 475 20.40 2.32 1.30
C SER A 475 19.60 1.01 1.24
N HIS A 476 18.29 1.09 1.47
CA HIS A 476 17.38 -0.04 1.39
C HIS A 476 17.38 -0.73 0.01
N LEU A 477 17.34 0.01 -1.10
CA LEU A 477 17.37 -0.57 -2.45
C LEU A 477 18.71 -1.24 -2.79
N SER A 478 19.80 -0.82 -2.14
CA SER A 478 21.13 -1.44 -2.31
C SER A 478 21.27 -2.77 -1.56
N LEU A 479 20.43 -3.02 -0.54
CA LEU A 479 20.44 -4.21 0.31
C LEU A 479 19.80 -5.42 -0.40
N ASN A 480 20.45 -5.90 -1.45
CA ASN A 480 19.96 -7.03 -2.25
C ASN A 480 20.21 -8.42 -1.64
N ASN A 481 20.79 -8.55 -0.45
CA ASN A 481 21.15 -9.87 0.10
C ASN A 481 20.96 -9.97 1.61
N MET A 482 19.78 -10.41 2.04
CA MET A 482 19.48 -10.79 3.42
C MET A 482 20.45 -11.87 3.96
N SER A 483 21.01 -12.70 3.07
CA SER A 483 22.00 -13.73 3.41
C SER A 483 23.38 -13.21 3.84
N LEU A 484 23.66 -11.91 3.70
CA LEU A 484 24.93 -11.29 4.09
C LEU A 484 24.85 -10.48 5.40
N MET A 485 23.70 -10.45 6.08
CA MET A 485 23.49 -9.70 7.32
C MET A 485 24.14 -10.37 8.54
N LYS A 486 25.45 -10.60 8.48
CA LYS A 486 26.27 -10.86 9.68
C LYS A 486 26.37 -9.54 10.46
N GLY A 487 25.38 -9.28 11.34
CA GLY A 487 25.27 -8.05 12.13
C GLY A 487 23.93 -7.94 12.88
N ASP A 488 23.59 -6.72 13.31
CA ASP A 488 22.33 -6.38 14.00
C ASP A 488 21.13 -6.43 13.03
N ALA A 489 20.68 -7.64 12.71
CA ALA A 489 19.59 -7.86 11.77
C ALA A 489 18.25 -7.29 12.27
N VAL A 490 18.06 -7.22 13.59
CA VAL A 490 16.86 -6.65 14.20
C VAL A 490 16.72 -5.18 13.82
N SER A 491 17.77 -4.39 14.01
CA SER A 491 17.74 -2.95 13.69
C SER A 491 17.42 -2.68 12.22
N HIS A 492 17.97 -3.47 11.30
CA HIS A 492 17.71 -3.29 9.87
C HIS A 492 16.27 -3.65 9.48
N ILE A 493 15.72 -4.74 10.01
CA ILE A 493 14.32 -5.11 9.75
C ILE A 493 13.38 -4.08 10.36
N LYS A 494 13.66 -3.59 11.57
CA LYS A 494 12.88 -2.50 12.16
C LYS A 494 12.96 -1.22 11.34
N GLU A 495 14.15 -0.86 10.85
CA GLU A 495 14.33 0.29 9.97
C GLU A 495 13.54 0.15 8.67
N LEU A 496 13.55 -1.05 8.07
CA LEU A 496 12.76 -1.38 6.89
C LEU A 496 11.26 -1.21 7.16
N LEU A 497 10.74 -1.79 8.24
CA LEU A 497 9.33 -1.71 8.58
C LEU A 497 8.91 -0.25 8.85
N GLU A 498 9.74 0.51 9.58
CA GLU A 498 9.45 1.91 9.89
C GLU A 498 9.49 2.81 8.65
N LEU A 499 10.32 2.51 7.65
CA LEU A 499 10.33 3.21 6.37
C LEU A 499 8.98 3.13 5.65
N TYR A 500 8.26 2.02 5.80
CA TYR A 500 6.94 1.81 5.19
C TYR A 500 5.76 2.14 6.13
N ASN A 501 6.03 2.50 7.38
CA ASN A 501 5.04 3.00 8.33
C ASN A 501 4.67 4.47 8.01
N LEU A 502 4.12 4.71 6.82
CA LEU A 502 3.74 6.05 6.35
C LEU A 502 2.77 6.79 7.28
N PRO A 503 1.80 6.13 7.95
CA PRO A 503 0.94 6.81 8.91
C PRO A 503 1.66 7.30 10.17
N LYS A 504 2.87 6.78 10.45
CA LYS A 504 3.63 7.04 11.69
C LYS A 504 2.80 6.81 12.96
N SER A 505 1.94 5.78 12.93
CA SER A 505 1.10 5.42 14.08
C SER A 505 1.96 4.83 15.21
N LYS A 506 1.67 5.24 16.46
CA LYS A 506 2.31 4.66 17.65
C LYS A 506 2.02 3.16 17.78
N GLU A 507 0.84 2.70 17.36
CA GLU A 507 0.47 1.28 17.38
C GLU A 507 1.39 0.47 16.47
N ASN A 508 1.63 0.95 15.25
CA ASN A 508 2.55 0.33 14.31
C ASN A 508 3.98 0.28 14.86
N GLN A 509 4.44 1.34 15.52
CA GLN A 509 5.76 1.36 16.16
C GLN A 509 5.88 0.30 17.26
N ILE A 510 4.86 0.14 18.11
CA ILE A 510 4.84 -0.91 19.14
C ILE A 510 4.87 -2.31 18.49
N ILE A 511 4.15 -2.52 17.38
CA ILE A 511 4.20 -3.79 16.62
C ILE A 511 5.60 -4.04 16.07
N ILE A 512 6.27 -3.03 15.51
CA ILE A 512 7.64 -3.14 15.00
C ILE A 512 8.62 -3.44 16.14
N ASP A 513 8.43 -2.81 17.30
CA ASP A 513 9.26 -2.99 18.49
C ASP A 513 9.03 -4.31 19.25
N SER A 514 7.98 -5.04 18.88
CA SER A 514 7.71 -6.37 19.39
C SER A 514 8.75 -7.40 18.94
N ILE A 515 9.42 -7.16 17.81
CA ILE A 515 10.55 -7.98 17.34
C ILE A 515 11.74 -7.76 18.29
N LYS A 516 12.08 -8.80 19.06
CA LYS A 516 13.19 -8.75 20.03
C LYS A 516 14.47 -9.31 19.44
N ASN A 517 14.38 -10.35 18.63
CA ASN A 517 15.54 -11.01 18.05
C ASN A 517 15.20 -11.69 16.72
N ILE A 518 16.18 -11.76 15.81
CA ILE A 518 16.07 -12.42 14.52
C ILE A 518 17.35 -13.22 14.28
N GLN A 519 17.23 -14.51 14.04
CA GLN A 519 18.36 -15.37 13.70
C GLN A 519 18.18 -16.00 12.33
N PHE A 520 19.23 -15.88 11.51
CA PHE A 520 19.30 -16.48 10.18
C PHE A 520 20.27 -17.65 10.22
N SER A 521 19.83 -18.82 9.77
CA SER A 521 20.68 -20.00 9.62
C SER A 521 20.41 -20.69 8.28
N THR A 522 21.43 -21.32 7.71
CA THR A 522 21.26 -22.11 6.48
C THR A 522 20.75 -23.50 6.83
N THR A 523 19.74 -23.98 6.10
CA THR A 523 19.17 -25.31 6.27
C THR A 523 19.05 -26.04 4.93
N GLN A 524 18.79 -27.34 4.96
CA GLN A 524 18.60 -28.18 3.79
C GLN A 524 17.32 -28.98 3.97
N LYS A 525 16.50 -29.06 2.93
CA LYS A 525 15.28 -29.86 2.96
C LYS A 525 15.18 -30.73 1.71
N LEU A 526 14.68 -31.94 1.89
CA LEU A 526 14.26 -32.80 0.78
C LEU A 526 12.92 -32.27 0.25
N VAL A 527 12.88 -31.92 -1.03
CA VAL A 527 11.68 -31.48 -1.73
C VAL A 527 11.30 -32.55 -2.75
N ASP A 528 10.03 -32.94 -2.75
CA ASP A 528 9.47 -33.90 -3.69
C ASP A 528 9.36 -33.25 -5.08
N SER A 529 10.44 -33.37 -5.85
CA SER A 529 10.46 -33.01 -7.27
C SER A 529 10.31 -34.27 -8.12
N LYS A 530 9.65 -34.14 -9.27
CA LYS A 530 9.69 -35.19 -10.30
C LYS A 530 10.95 -35.01 -11.16
N PRO A 531 11.65 -36.08 -11.59
CA PRO A 531 11.37 -37.51 -11.38
C PRO A 531 11.92 -38.10 -10.07
N PHE A 532 12.77 -37.38 -9.33
CA PHE A 532 13.33 -37.81 -8.04
C PHE A 532 13.42 -36.63 -7.06
N PRO A 533 13.29 -36.89 -5.74
CA PRO A 533 13.36 -35.85 -4.73
C PRO A 533 14.75 -35.21 -4.70
N LEU A 534 14.79 -33.90 -4.46
CA LEU A 534 16.00 -33.08 -4.52
C LEU A 534 16.25 -32.43 -3.16
N PHE A 535 17.52 -32.32 -2.76
CA PHE A 535 17.90 -31.48 -1.62
C PHE A 535 18.01 -30.03 -2.07
N VAL A 536 17.12 -29.19 -1.55
CA VAL A 536 17.14 -27.75 -1.76
C VAL A 536 17.79 -27.09 -0.55
N ARG A 537 18.67 -26.12 -0.79
CA ARG A 537 19.25 -25.28 0.28
C ARG A 537 18.29 -24.13 0.57
N GLY A 538 18.03 -23.87 1.84
CA GLY A 538 17.12 -22.83 2.30
C GLY A 538 17.70 -22.00 3.42
N LEU A 539 16.95 -20.97 3.79
CA LEU A 539 17.19 -20.10 4.93
C LEU A 539 16.15 -20.42 6.00
N LYS A 540 16.59 -20.78 7.20
CA LYS A 540 15.72 -20.81 8.38
C LYS A 540 15.81 -19.47 9.09
N VAL A 541 14.65 -18.86 9.32
CA VAL A 541 14.50 -17.59 10.04
C VAL A 541 13.77 -17.87 11.33
N GLN A 542 14.44 -17.64 12.44
CA GLN A 542 13.83 -17.66 13.76
C GLN A 542 13.54 -16.24 14.20
N LEU A 543 12.27 -15.95 14.49
CA LEU A 543 11.80 -14.66 14.99
C LEU A 543 11.37 -14.81 16.44
N ASP A 544 11.97 -14.04 17.34
CA ASP A 544 11.51 -13.96 18.74
C ASP A 544 10.69 -12.67 18.89
N ILE A 545 9.40 -12.81 19.14
CA ILE A 545 8.41 -11.73 19.19
C ILE A 545 7.76 -11.69 20.57
N ASP A 546 7.59 -10.49 21.12
CA ASP A 546 6.80 -10.26 22.32
C ASP A 546 5.29 -10.33 21.99
N ALA A 547 4.68 -11.48 22.28
CA ALA A 547 3.30 -11.77 21.91
C ALA A 547 2.27 -10.93 22.70
N ASP A 548 2.63 -10.40 23.87
CA ASP A 548 1.70 -9.62 24.71
C ASP A 548 1.31 -8.28 24.07
N ILE A 549 2.12 -7.78 23.13
CA ILE A 549 1.85 -6.56 22.35
C ILE A 549 0.65 -6.74 21.41
N PHE A 550 0.37 -7.97 20.96
CA PHE A 550 -0.67 -8.25 19.97
C PHE A 550 -2.09 -8.36 20.58
N ARG A 551 -2.32 -7.74 21.74
CA ARG A 551 -3.66 -7.62 22.35
C ARG A 551 -4.50 -6.59 21.59
N GLY A 552 -4.97 -6.99 20.40
CA GLY A 552 -5.76 -6.16 19.48
C GLY A 552 -5.19 -6.11 18.06
N HIS A 553 -4.10 -6.80 17.79
CA HIS A 553 -3.59 -7.01 16.43
C HIS A 553 -3.42 -8.51 16.23
N SER A 554 -3.38 -8.96 14.98
CA SER A 554 -3.14 -10.37 14.71
C SER A 554 -1.63 -10.62 14.61
N LEU A 555 -1.10 -11.41 15.55
CA LEU A 555 0.27 -11.88 15.45
C LEU A 555 0.42 -12.82 14.26
N TYR A 556 -0.62 -13.58 13.92
CA TYR A 556 -0.59 -14.49 12.79
C TYR A 556 -0.48 -13.75 11.45
N ILE A 557 -1.26 -12.68 11.22
CA ILE A 557 -1.15 -11.84 10.02
C ILE A 557 0.25 -11.22 9.92
N PHE A 558 0.77 -10.68 11.02
CA PHE A 558 2.11 -10.07 11.04
C PHE A 558 3.21 -11.11 10.74
N SER A 559 3.08 -12.31 11.32
CA SER A 559 3.99 -13.43 11.06
C SER A 559 3.95 -13.85 9.59
N GLN A 560 2.75 -13.95 9.01
CA GLN A 560 2.58 -14.26 7.59
C GLN A 560 3.14 -13.16 6.68
N LEU A 561 2.99 -11.88 7.05
CA LEU A 561 3.58 -10.77 6.32
C LEU A 561 5.10 -10.90 6.25
N LEU A 562 5.76 -11.09 7.40
CA LEU A 562 7.22 -11.26 7.45
C LEU A 562 7.66 -12.50 6.66
N ALA A 563 6.92 -13.61 6.77
CA ALA A 563 7.20 -14.82 6.00
C ALA A 563 7.08 -14.60 4.49
N HIS A 564 6.06 -13.87 4.01
CA HIS A 564 5.92 -13.53 2.60
C HIS A 564 7.07 -12.62 2.13
N ILE A 565 7.45 -11.62 2.92
CA ILE A 565 8.57 -10.73 2.59
C ILE A 565 9.88 -11.51 2.48
N PHE A 566 10.16 -12.39 3.43
CA PHE A 566 11.37 -13.20 3.38
C PHE A 566 11.38 -14.15 2.18
N ASN A 567 10.24 -14.80 1.90
CA ASN A 567 10.10 -15.67 0.73
C ASN A 567 10.31 -14.92 -0.59
N LEU A 568 9.78 -13.70 -0.70
CA LEU A 568 9.92 -12.86 -1.89
C LEU A 568 11.36 -12.43 -2.14
N LYS A 569 12.20 -12.38 -1.10
CA LYS A 569 13.60 -11.97 -1.17
C LYS A 569 14.60 -13.11 -1.36
N VAL A 570 14.12 -14.35 -1.43
CA VAL A 570 14.99 -15.51 -1.63
C VAL A 570 15.14 -15.86 -3.11
N ASN A 571 16.34 -16.34 -3.45
CA ASN A 571 16.67 -16.77 -4.81
C ASN A 571 15.74 -17.89 -5.29
N MET A 572 15.49 -17.94 -6.60
CA MET A 572 14.54 -18.86 -7.24
C MET A 572 14.70 -20.34 -6.85
N ASN A 573 15.93 -20.78 -6.56
CA ASN A 573 16.25 -22.19 -6.23
C ASN A 573 16.45 -22.42 -4.73
N SER A 574 15.81 -21.62 -3.89
CA SER A 574 15.93 -21.69 -2.44
C SER A 574 14.56 -21.48 -1.77
N PHE A 575 14.48 -21.79 -0.49
CA PHE A 575 13.26 -21.66 0.31
C PHE A 575 13.52 -20.89 1.60
N VAL A 576 12.46 -20.33 2.17
CA VAL A 576 12.49 -19.79 3.53
C VAL A 576 11.59 -20.63 4.42
N ASP A 577 12.13 -20.99 5.58
CA ASP A 577 11.38 -21.59 6.68
C ASP A 577 11.36 -20.58 7.83
N VAL A 578 10.18 -20.08 8.19
CA VAL A 578 10.02 -19.05 9.23
C VAL A 578 9.31 -19.65 10.42
N SER A 579 9.98 -19.61 11.56
CA SER A 579 9.47 -20.06 12.86
C SER A 579 9.40 -18.87 13.81
N VAL A 580 8.23 -18.66 14.40
CA VAL A 580 7.96 -17.55 15.33
C VAL A 580 7.85 -18.08 16.74
N PHE A 581 8.66 -17.55 17.64
CA PHE A 581 8.70 -17.88 19.05
C PHE A 581 8.25 -16.69 19.90
N ASP A 582 7.60 -16.99 21.02
CA ASP A 582 7.38 -16.00 22.06
C ASP A 582 8.73 -15.66 22.73
N ALA A 583 9.08 -14.38 22.75
CA ALA A 583 10.31 -13.91 23.37
C ALA A 583 10.40 -14.27 24.86
N ASN A 584 9.26 -14.29 25.56
CA ASN A 584 9.19 -14.52 27.01
C ASN A 584 9.20 -16.01 27.36
N SER A 585 8.30 -16.80 26.75
CA SER A 585 8.16 -18.23 27.07
C SER A 585 9.06 -19.15 26.24
N GLN A 586 9.68 -18.64 25.17
CA GLN A 586 10.46 -19.42 24.19
C GLN A 586 9.65 -20.58 23.58
N GLN A 587 8.33 -20.51 23.63
CA GLN A 587 7.45 -21.47 22.97
C GLN A 587 7.25 -21.08 21.51
N GLU A 588 7.27 -22.08 20.64
CA GLU A 588 6.92 -21.89 19.23
C GLU A 588 5.43 -21.54 19.11
N LEU A 589 5.14 -20.37 18.57
CA LEU A 589 3.78 -19.86 18.40
C LEU A 589 3.22 -20.28 17.05
N TYR A 590 3.99 -20.06 15.99
CA TYR A 590 3.59 -20.34 14.62
C TYR A 590 4.76 -20.85 13.80
N GLN A 591 4.49 -21.89 13.01
CA GLN A 591 5.31 -22.25 11.87
C GLN A 591 4.64 -21.72 10.61
N CYS A 592 5.31 -20.81 9.89
CA CYS A 592 4.75 -20.23 8.67
C CYS A 592 4.95 -21.16 7.46
N VAL A 593 4.09 -21.03 6.45
CA VAL A 593 4.11 -21.89 5.26
C VAL A 593 5.42 -21.72 4.49
N GLN A 594 5.99 -22.86 4.10
CA GLN A 594 7.27 -22.95 3.41
C GLN A 594 7.05 -22.78 1.90
N ASN A 595 7.70 -21.78 1.30
CA ASN A 595 7.65 -21.55 -0.14
C ASN A 595 9.03 -21.77 -0.75
N VAL A 596 9.08 -22.48 -1.89
CA VAL A 596 10.30 -22.62 -2.71
C VAL A 596 10.17 -21.65 -3.88
N GLY A 597 11.09 -20.69 -4.00
CA GLY A 597 11.08 -19.74 -5.11
C GLY A 597 9.78 -18.92 -5.26
N GLY A 598 9.13 -18.56 -4.16
CA GLY A 598 7.89 -17.78 -4.16
C GLY A 598 6.61 -18.57 -4.53
N LYS A 599 6.69 -19.88 -4.74
CA LYS A 599 5.52 -20.76 -4.91
C LYS A 599 5.34 -21.64 -3.68
N LYS A 600 4.10 -21.84 -3.25
CA LYS A 600 3.77 -22.82 -2.19
C LYS A 600 4.32 -24.19 -2.61
N ALA A 601 5.10 -24.81 -1.74
CA ALA A 601 5.45 -26.22 -1.92
C ALA A 601 4.14 -27.02 -1.87
N LEU A 602 3.84 -27.74 -2.95
CA LEU A 602 2.67 -28.63 -3.06
C LEU A 602 2.75 -29.77 -2.05
#